data_AF-A0A6L4ZLC4-F1
#
_entry.id   AF-A0A6L4ZLC4-F1
#
_cell.length_a   1.000
_cell.length_b   1.000
_cell.length_c   1.000
_cell.angle_alpha   90.00
_cell.angle_beta   90.00
_cell.angle_gamma   90.00
#
_symmetry.space_group_name_H-M   'P 1'
#
loop_
_entity.id
_entity.type
_entity.pdbx_description
1 polymer ?
#
loop_
_entity_poly.entity_id
_entity_poly.type
_entity_poly.pdbx_seq_one_letter_code
_entity_poly.pdbx_strand_id
1 'polypeptide(L)'
;LPVDSEHNALHQCLRGEKNHEVVRLILTASGGPFRNTPREEMEKASIAQAMKHPTWQMGSKITIDSATMMNKGLEVIEAHWLFGFAPEQIEIVIHPQSVVHSMIELVDGSFLAQLGRTDMRLPIQYALTYPDRLVLDLPRLDLPSLQKLEFFAPDRDRFPAIDLSYKALRLGGIAPAVLNAANEVAVAAFLAGKIGFMDISKVIAQAISTCEKQGVKELNSIEDALNADTQTRQLAEDFIEELANLTLVGKS
;
A
#
# COMPACT_ATOMS: atom_id res chain seq x y z
N LEU A 1 -9.23 8.42 14.16
CA LEU A 1 -8.44 9.42 13.40
C LEU A 1 -7.26 8.68 12.77
N PRO A 2 -7.02 8.84 11.46
CA PRO A 2 -5.89 8.18 10.79
C PRO A 2 -4.55 8.74 11.24
N VAL A 3 -3.57 7.85 11.45
CA VAL A 3 -2.18 8.18 11.77
C VAL A 3 -1.26 7.91 10.60
N ASP A 4 -1.61 6.97 9.72
CA ASP A 4 -0.89 6.80 8.46
C ASP A 4 -0.87 8.12 7.68
N SER A 5 0.29 8.48 7.12
CA SER A 5 0.57 9.83 6.63
C SER A 5 -0.40 10.25 5.53
N GLU A 6 -0.70 9.34 4.62
CA GLU A 6 -1.53 9.56 3.44
C GLU A 6 -3.00 9.74 3.84
N HIS A 7 -3.52 8.91 4.74
CA HIS A 7 -4.90 9.05 5.22
C HIS A 7 -5.04 10.22 6.19
N ASN A 8 -4.01 10.53 6.97
CA ASN A 8 -3.98 11.74 7.78
C ASN A 8 -4.03 13.00 6.91
N ALA A 9 -3.29 13.01 5.80
CA ALA A 9 -3.35 14.05 4.79
C ALA A 9 -4.74 14.15 4.15
N LEU A 10 -5.35 13.03 3.74
CA LEU A 10 -6.73 13.02 3.23
C LEU A 10 -7.73 13.56 4.26
N HIS A 11 -7.65 13.13 5.53
CA HIS A 11 -8.51 13.64 6.58
C HIS A 11 -8.33 15.15 6.78
N GLN A 12 -7.12 15.69 6.63
CA GLN A 12 -6.88 17.13 6.68
C GLN A 12 -7.47 17.86 5.47
N CYS A 13 -7.39 17.30 4.26
CA CYS A 13 -7.97 17.88 3.05
C CYS A 13 -9.51 17.82 3.05
N LEU A 14 -10.10 16.75 3.57
CA LEU A 14 -11.55 16.58 3.68
C LEU A 14 -12.16 17.45 4.78
N ARG A 15 -11.34 18.06 5.65
CA ARG A 15 -11.82 18.90 6.75
C ARG A 15 -12.43 20.19 6.19
N GLY A 16 -13.75 20.23 6.12
CA GLY A 16 -14.52 21.40 5.67
C GLY A 16 -15.24 21.18 4.35
N GLU A 17 -14.93 20.09 3.65
CA GLU A 17 -15.56 19.72 2.38
C GLU A 17 -16.78 18.81 2.62
N LYS A 18 -17.75 18.83 1.71
CA LYS A 18 -18.85 17.86 1.72
C LYS A 18 -18.48 16.68 0.83
N ASN A 19 -18.81 15.46 1.25
CA ASN A 19 -18.46 14.26 0.48
C ASN A 19 -18.90 14.28 -0.99
N HIS A 20 -20.05 14.89 -1.32
CA HIS A 20 -20.53 14.98 -2.71
C HIS A 20 -19.80 16.01 -3.57
N GLU A 21 -19.01 16.90 -2.96
CA GLU A 21 -18.14 17.86 -3.64
C GLU A 21 -16.77 17.23 -3.96
N VAL A 22 -16.47 16.02 -3.45
CA VAL A 22 -15.21 15.31 -3.66
C VAL A 22 -15.39 14.24 -4.75
N VAL A 23 -14.63 14.37 -5.83
CA VAL A 23 -14.65 13.45 -6.98
C VAL A 23 -13.87 12.17 -6.67
N ARG A 24 -12.63 12.35 -6.20
CA ARG A 24 -11.71 11.24 -5.90
C ARG A 24 -10.65 11.62 -4.86
N LEU A 25 -10.14 10.59 -4.20
CA LEU A 25 -8.98 10.62 -3.34
C LEU A 25 -7.72 10.29 -4.15
N ILE A 26 -6.62 10.96 -3.87
CA ILE A 26 -5.33 10.69 -4.50
C ILE A 26 -4.32 10.37 -3.40
N LEU A 27 -3.92 9.11 -3.34
CA LEU A 27 -2.88 8.58 -2.46
C LEU A 27 -1.53 8.69 -3.16
N THR A 28 -0.61 9.47 -2.59
CA THR A 28 0.73 9.56 -3.17
C THR A 28 1.63 8.43 -2.70
N ALA A 29 2.60 7.99 -3.49
CA ALA A 29 3.56 6.96 -3.11
C ALA A 29 4.99 7.36 -3.50
N SER A 30 6.01 7.01 -2.71
CA SER A 30 7.41 7.27 -3.07
C SER A 30 7.87 6.52 -4.34
N GLY A 31 7.19 5.40 -4.64
CA GLY A 31 7.53 4.42 -5.68
C GLY A 31 8.54 3.35 -5.24
N GLY A 32 9.02 3.41 -3.98
CA GLY A 32 9.95 2.43 -3.43
C GLY A 32 11.33 2.40 -4.11
N PRO A 33 12.22 1.47 -3.71
CA PRO A 33 13.56 1.30 -4.29
C PRO A 33 13.55 0.94 -5.78
N PHE A 34 12.50 0.28 -6.27
CA PHE A 34 12.43 -0.26 -7.63
C PHE A 34 11.69 0.63 -8.63
N ARG A 35 11.35 1.88 -8.25
CA ARG A 35 10.60 2.83 -9.10
C ARG A 35 11.13 2.93 -10.53
N ASN A 36 12.45 2.92 -10.69
CA ASN A 36 13.14 3.06 -11.98
C ASN A 36 13.81 1.75 -12.44
N THR A 37 13.59 0.64 -11.73
CA THR A 37 14.20 -0.65 -12.04
C THR A 37 13.36 -1.39 -13.09
N PRO A 38 13.97 -1.93 -14.15
CA PRO A 38 13.28 -2.79 -15.11
C PRO A 38 12.75 -4.07 -14.46
N ARG A 39 11.65 -4.61 -14.99
CA ARG A 39 11.00 -5.83 -14.46
C ARG A 39 11.95 -7.03 -14.38
N GLU A 40 12.75 -7.26 -15.41
CA GLU A 40 13.71 -8.37 -15.48
C GLU A 40 14.78 -8.31 -14.38
N GLU A 41 15.13 -7.11 -13.92
CA GLU A 41 16.05 -6.91 -12.80
C GLU A 41 15.34 -7.11 -11.45
N MET A 42 14.06 -6.72 -11.34
CA MET A 42 13.25 -6.96 -10.15
C MET A 42 13.06 -8.47 -9.88
N GLU A 43 12.97 -9.30 -10.92
CA GLU A 43 12.92 -10.76 -10.79
C GLU A 43 14.14 -11.35 -10.07
N LYS A 44 15.28 -10.67 -10.17
CA LYS A 44 16.56 -11.07 -9.56
C LYS A 44 16.89 -10.26 -8.31
N ALA A 45 15.96 -9.44 -7.83
CA ALA A 45 16.21 -8.54 -6.71
C ALA A 45 16.52 -9.30 -5.43
N SER A 46 17.63 -8.94 -4.81
CA SER A 46 18.00 -9.42 -3.48
C SER A 46 17.22 -8.71 -2.37
N ILE A 47 17.12 -9.35 -1.21
CA ILE A 47 16.59 -8.75 0.02
C ILE A 47 17.30 -7.41 0.31
N ALA A 48 18.62 -7.37 0.17
CA ALA A 48 19.41 -6.17 0.42
C ALA A 48 19.07 -5.00 -0.53
N GLN A 49 18.66 -5.28 -1.77
CA GLN A 49 18.17 -4.24 -2.69
C GLN A 49 16.76 -3.77 -2.29
N ALA A 50 15.86 -4.70 -1.99
CA ALA A 50 14.49 -4.37 -1.60
C ALA A 50 14.42 -3.57 -0.28
N MET A 51 15.40 -3.75 0.61
CA MET A 51 15.49 -3.03 1.88
C MET A 51 16.00 -1.57 1.77
N LYS A 52 16.45 -1.11 0.59
CA LYS A 52 17.02 0.23 0.39
C LYS A 52 15.96 1.29 0.10
N HIS A 53 15.06 1.54 1.06
CA HIS A 53 14.01 2.54 0.88
C HIS A 53 14.59 3.97 0.68
N PRO A 54 14.10 4.75 -0.30
CA PRO A 54 14.74 6.01 -0.69
C PRO A 54 14.48 7.19 0.27
N THR A 55 13.37 7.18 1.01
CA THR A 55 12.93 8.33 1.82
C THR A 55 12.78 8.02 3.31
N TRP A 56 12.06 6.96 3.64
CA TRP A 56 11.79 6.54 5.02
C TRP A 56 12.78 5.48 5.57
N GLN A 57 13.04 5.52 6.87
CA GLN A 57 13.61 4.40 7.64
C GLN A 57 12.47 3.71 8.39
N MET A 58 12.21 2.44 8.09
CA MET A 58 11.04 1.72 8.56
C MET A 58 11.36 0.27 8.91
N GLY A 59 10.40 -0.45 9.50
CA GLY A 59 10.51 -1.89 9.72
C GLY A 59 10.62 -2.69 8.40
N SER A 60 11.10 -3.92 8.47
CA SER A 60 11.33 -4.77 7.29
C SER A 60 10.07 -5.04 6.48
N LYS A 61 8.95 -5.40 7.13
CA LYS A 61 7.67 -5.70 6.44
C LYS A 61 7.20 -4.53 5.58
N ILE A 62 7.03 -3.35 6.17
CA ILE A 62 6.60 -2.15 5.45
C ILE A 62 7.62 -1.70 4.38
N THR A 63 8.91 -1.96 4.61
CA THR A 63 9.94 -1.68 3.59
C THR A 63 9.77 -2.55 2.35
N ILE A 64 9.51 -3.85 2.52
CA ILE A 64 9.23 -4.77 1.40
C ILE A 64 7.88 -4.44 0.75
N ASP A 65 6.84 -4.12 1.53
CA ASP A 65 5.56 -3.69 0.99
C ASP A 65 5.66 -2.41 0.16
N SER A 66 6.51 -1.47 0.57
CA SER A 66 6.80 -0.27 -0.24
C SER A 66 7.54 -0.64 -1.53
N ALA A 67 8.49 -1.56 -1.46
CA ALA A 67 9.21 -2.05 -2.63
C ALA A 67 8.33 -2.77 -3.65
N THR A 68 7.31 -3.52 -3.21
CA THR A 68 6.33 -4.18 -4.09
C THR A 68 5.14 -3.29 -4.47
N MET A 69 5.06 -2.09 -3.89
CA MET A 69 3.87 -1.23 -3.84
C MET A 69 2.62 -1.87 -3.20
N MET A 70 2.76 -3.01 -2.52
CA MET A 70 1.68 -3.57 -1.70
C MET A 70 1.27 -2.63 -0.57
N ASN A 71 2.20 -1.83 -0.01
CA ASN A 71 1.86 -0.83 1.01
C ASN A 71 0.74 0.08 0.51
N LYS A 72 0.93 0.63 -0.69
CA LYS A 72 -0.05 1.53 -1.30
C LYS A 72 -1.36 0.81 -1.67
N GLY A 73 -1.27 -0.47 -2.02
CA GLY A 73 -2.44 -1.32 -2.22
C GLY A 73 -3.29 -1.50 -0.95
N LEU A 74 -2.63 -1.76 0.19
CA LEU A 74 -3.30 -1.82 1.51
C LEU A 74 -3.89 -0.47 1.89
N GLU A 75 -3.18 0.63 1.62
CA GLU A 75 -3.67 1.98 1.90
C GLU A 75 -4.91 2.36 1.05
N VAL A 76 -5.04 1.84 -0.19
CA VAL A 76 -6.28 1.99 -0.99
C VAL A 76 -7.47 1.35 -0.29
N ILE A 77 -7.29 0.13 0.23
CA ILE A 77 -8.34 -0.57 1.00
C ILE A 77 -8.67 0.21 2.27
N GLU A 78 -7.66 0.72 2.98
CA GLU A 78 -7.86 1.52 4.18
C GLU A 78 -8.60 2.83 3.88
N ALA A 79 -8.25 3.53 2.79
CA ALA A 79 -8.92 4.77 2.38
C ALA A 79 -10.40 4.54 2.03
N HIS A 80 -10.74 3.41 1.40
CA HIS A 80 -12.12 3.00 1.16
C HIS A 80 -12.90 2.91 2.47
N TRP A 81 -12.37 2.21 3.47
CA TRP A 81 -13.05 2.01 4.75
C TRP A 81 -13.09 3.27 5.61
N LEU A 82 -12.03 4.08 5.61
CA LEU A 82 -11.96 5.30 6.42
C LEU A 82 -12.85 6.43 5.90
N PHE A 83 -12.99 6.54 4.57
CA PHE A 83 -13.62 7.71 3.94
C PHE A 83 -14.86 7.38 3.10
N GLY A 84 -15.16 6.11 2.84
CA GLY A 84 -16.37 5.67 2.14
C GLY A 84 -16.34 5.88 0.62
N PHE A 85 -15.16 5.95 0.01
CA PHE A 85 -15.00 6.14 -1.44
C PHE A 85 -14.91 4.80 -2.16
N ALA A 86 -15.58 4.65 -3.30
CA ALA A 86 -15.47 3.44 -4.12
C ALA A 86 -14.04 3.24 -4.64
N PRO A 87 -13.62 2.01 -4.99
CA PRO A 87 -12.27 1.75 -5.51
C PRO A 87 -11.90 2.66 -6.69
N GLU A 88 -12.84 2.90 -7.60
CA GLU A 88 -12.65 3.74 -8.78
C GLU A 88 -12.44 5.23 -8.46
N GLN A 89 -12.76 5.64 -7.23
CA GLN A 89 -12.57 7.00 -6.73
C GLN A 89 -11.30 7.15 -5.88
N ILE A 90 -10.42 6.14 -5.85
CA ILE A 90 -9.16 6.20 -5.13
C ILE A 90 -8.05 5.97 -6.16
N GLU A 91 -7.21 6.97 -6.37
CA GLU A 91 -6.09 6.92 -7.32
C GLU A 91 -4.75 6.88 -6.61
N ILE A 92 -3.81 6.11 -7.16
CA ILE A 92 -2.41 6.09 -6.73
C ILE A 92 -1.60 6.97 -7.68
N VAL A 93 -0.80 7.89 -7.12
CA VAL A 93 0.15 8.72 -7.88
C VAL A 93 1.55 8.58 -7.28
N ILE A 94 2.56 8.34 -8.11
CA ILE A 94 3.96 8.30 -7.67
C ILE A 94 4.46 9.72 -7.48
N HIS A 95 4.82 10.07 -6.25
CA HIS A 95 5.45 11.32 -5.84
C HIS A 95 6.80 11.05 -5.16
N PRO A 96 7.91 11.02 -5.92
CA PRO A 96 9.26 10.69 -5.41
C PRO A 96 9.74 11.48 -4.20
N GLN A 97 9.30 12.74 -4.09
CA GLN A 97 9.78 13.66 -3.07
C GLN A 97 9.10 13.43 -1.71
N SER A 98 7.96 12.73 -1.67
CA SER A 98 7.19 12.47 -0.45
C SER A 98 6.95 13.72 0.40
N VAL A 99 6.63 14.84 -0.28
CA VAL A 99 6.29 16.14 0.34
C VAL A 99 4.79 16.38 0.31
N VAL A 100 4.16 16.14 -0.83
CA VAL A 100 2.70 16.02 -0.90
C VAL A 100 2.35 14.64 -0.39
N HIS A 101 1.65 14.55 0.74
CA HIS A 101 1.33 13.25 1.35
C HIS A 101 0.08 12.63 0.72
N SER A 102 -0.99 13.40 0.54
CA SER A 102 -2.16 13.02 -0.28
C SER A 102 -2.93 14.25 -0.75
N MET A 103 -3.86 14.04 -1.67
CA MET A 103 -4.71 15.07 -2.24
C MET A 103 -6.15 14.59 -2.43
N ILE A 104 -7.07 15.53 -2.62
CA ILE A 104 -8.42 15.27 -3.11
C ILE A 104 -8.69 16.15 -4.33
N GLU A 105 -9.50 15.64 -5.26
CA GLU A 105 -10.05 16.42 -6.37
C GLU A 105 -11.51 16.77 -6.09
N LEU A 106 -11.87 18.02 -6.31
CA LEU A 106 -13.22 18.55 -6.11
C LEU A 106 -13.98 18.63 -7.44
N VAL A 107 -15.31 18.70 -7.36
CA VAL A 107 -16.22 18.71 -8.53
C VAL A 107 -16.04 19.90 -9.47
N ASP A 108 -15.38 20.97 -9.02
CA ASP A 108 -15.03 22.14 -9.83
C ASP A 108 -13.66 22.01 -10.52
N GLY A 109 -12.97 20.87 -10.33
CA GLY A 109 -11.63 20.59 -10.84
C GLY A 109 -10.49 21.10 -9.95
N SER A 110 -10.79 21.71 -8.80
CA SER A 110 -9.79 22.13 -7.83
C SER A 110 -9.18 20.94 -7.09
N PHE A 111 -7.90 21.08 -6.71
CA PHE A 111 -7.21 20.10 -5.87
C PHE A 111 -6.88 20.71 -4.52
N LEU A 112 -7.15 19.96 -3.45
CA LEU A 112 -6.62 20.26 -2.12
C LEU A 112 -5.57 19.22 -1.76
N ALA A 113 -4.41 19.68 -1.33
CA ALA A 113 -3.26 18.84 -1.03
C ALA A 113 -2.71 19.17 0.37
N GLN A 114 -2.35 18.13 1.13
CA GLN A 114 -1.60 18.33 2.37
C GLN A 114 -0.11 18.13 2.10
N LEU A 115 0.65 19.19 2.36
CA LEU A 115 2.11 19.19 2.22
C LEU A 115 2.78 19.21 3.59
N GLY A 116 3.87 18.47 3.72
CA GLY A 116 4.66 18.45 4.93
C GLY A 116 6.04 17.88 4.72
N ARG A 117 6.85 17.94 5.77
CA ARG A 117 8.06 17.13 5.82
C ARG A 117 7.68 15.65 5.94
N THR A 118 8.54 14.79 5.45
CA THR A 118 8.48 13.34 5.60
C THR A 118 8.83 12.96 7.05
N ASP A 119 7.89 13.19 8.00
CA ASP A 119 8.09 13.00 9.44
C ASP A 119 6.78 12.60 10.14
N MET A 120 6.75 11.39 10.71
CA MET A 120 5.55 10.81 11.36
C MET A 120 5.11 11.54 12.63
N ARG A 121 5.94 12.40 13.23
CA ARG A 121 5.52 13.22 14.37
C ARG A 121 4.38 14.17 13.99
N LEU A 122 4.30 14.57 12.72
CA LEU A 122 3.24 15.45 12.20
C LEU A 122 1.85 14.77 12.25
N PRO A 123 1.62 13.62 11.58
CA PRO A 123 0.32 12.95 11.63
C PRO A 123 -0.02 12.39 13.01
N ILE A 124 0.97 11.92 13.79
CA ILE A 124 0.76 11.45 15.17
C ILE A 124 0.22 12.59 16.04
N GLN A 125 0.87 13.76 16.03
CA GLN A 125 0.37 14.91 16.80
C GLN A 125 -1.04 15.28 16.34
N TYR A 126 -1.27 15.38 15.03
CA TYR A 126 -2.58 15.75 14.51
C TYR A 126 -3.68 14.83 15.06
N ALA A 127 -3.45 13.51 15.08
CA ALA A 127 -4.42 12.55 15.62
C ALA A 127 -4.66 12.72 17.13
N LEU A 128 -3.64 13.14 17.91
CA LEU A 128 -3.74 13.36 19.35
C LEU A 128 -4.37 14.71 19.73
N THR A 129 -4.23 15.73 18.88
CA THR A 129 -4.65 17.11 19.20
C THR A 129 -5.88 17.56 18.44
N TYR A 130 -6.37 16.77 17.48
CA TYR A 130 -7.55 17.11 16.69
C TYR A 130 -8.75 17.48 17.58
N PRO A 131 -9.48 18.58 17.29
CA PRO A 131 -9.43 19.39 16.06
C PRO A 131 -8.38 20.51 16.06
N ASP A 132 -7.63 20.67 17.14
CA ASP A 132 -6.64 21.73 17.31
C ASP A 132 -5.25 21.33 16.77
N ARG A 133 -4.38 22.33 16.62
CA ARG A 133 -2.97 22.14 16.27
C ARG A 133 -2.10 22.74 17.36
N LEU A 134 -1.05 22.01 17.73
CA LEU A 134 -0.01 22.52 18.61
C LEU A 134 1.25 22.86 17.81
N VAL A 135 2.11 23.67 18.42
CA VAL A 135 3.43 23.97 17.87
C VAL A 135 4.33 22.77 18.14
N LEU A 136 4.97 22.25 17.09
CA LEU A 136 6.01 21.25 17.19
C LEU A 136 7.38 21.90 17.05
N ASP A 137 8.32 21.46 17.88
CA ASP A 137 9.74 21.80 17.73
C ASP A 137 10.37 20.95 16.62
N LEU A 138 9.94 21.21 15.39
CA LEU A 138 10.42 20.59 14.17
C LEU A 138 10.83 21.66 13.16
N PRO A 139 11.88 21.42 12.35
CA PRO A 139 12.17 22.28 11.22
C PRO A 139 10.95 22.42 10.32
N ARG A 140 10.71 23.63 9.82
CA ARG A 140 9.63 23.87 8.86
C ARG A 140 10.00 23.34 7.48
N LEU A 141 8.98 23.09 6.65
CA LEU A 141 9.18 22.84 5.22
C LEU A 141 9.59 24.15 4.55
N ASP A 142 10.68 24.14 3.79
CA ASP A 142 11.14 25.28 3.02
C ASP A 142 10.85 25.05 1.53
N LEU A 143 9.77 25.65 1.02
CA LEU A 143 9.29 25.41 -0.35
C LEU A 143 10.32 25.78 -1.43
N PRO A 144 11.03 26.92 -1.35
CA PRO A 144 12.11 27.24 -2.28
C PRO A 144 13.22 26.17 -2.38
N SER A 145 13.58 25.52 -1.26
CA SER A 145 14.60 24.46 -1.26
C SER A 145 14.20 23.19 -2.02
N LEU A 146 12.90 22.93 -2.19
CA LEU A 146 12.40 21.72 -2.85
C LEU A 146 12.70 21.72 -4.35
N GLN A 147 12.71 22.91 -4.97
CA GLN A 147 12.88 23.17 -6.41
C GLN A 147 11.82 22.56 -7.33
N LYS A 148 11.48 21.27 -7.16
CA LYS A 148 10.51 20.54 -7.99
C LYS A 148 9.67 19.56 -7.18
N LEU A 149 8.43 19.37 -7.62
CA LEU A 149 7.53 18.29 -7.20
C LEU A 149 7.12 17.54 -8.47
N GLU A 150 7.32 16.23 -8.50
CA GLU A 150 7.06 15.40 -9.67
C GLU A 150 5.97 14.38 -9.35
N PHE A 151 5.12 14.09 -10.33
CA PHE A 151 3.98 13.19 -10.23
C PHE A 151 3.94 12.27 -11.45
N PHE A 152 3.81 10.96 -11.23
CA PHE A 152 3.77 9.96 -12.30
C PHE A 152 2.67 8.93 -12.05
N ALA A 153 2.14 8.35 -13.12
CA ALA A 153 1.31 7.16 -12.99
C ALA A 153 2.14 5.97 -12.46
N PRO A 154 1.57 5.10 -11.61
CA PRO A 154 2.24 3.88 -11.20
C PRO A 154 2.31 2.89 -12.37
N ASP A 155 3.42 2.15 -12.44
CA ASP A 155 3.62 1.11 -13.44
C ASP A 155 3.02 -0.21 -12.95
N ARG A 156 1.78 -0.49 -13.36
CA ARG A 156 1.01 -1.65 -12.88
C ARG A 156 1.57 -2.99 -13.38
N ASP A 157 2.27 -3.00 -14.51
CA ASP A 157 2.94 -4.19 -15.00
C ASP A 157 4.15 -4.58 -14.15
N ARG A 158 4.90 -3.58 -13.66
CA ARG A 158 6.01 -3.80 -12.71
C ARG A 158 5.52 -4.07 -11.29
N PHE A 159 4.41 -3.47 -10.89
CA PHE A 159 3.87 -3.55 -9.53
C PHE A 159 2.46 -4.17 -9.49
N PRO A 160 2.33 -5.48 -9.78
CA PRO A 160 1.03 -6.16 -9.85
C PRO A 160 0.27 -6.19 -8.52
N ALA A 161 0.96 -5.98 -7.38
CA ALA A 161 0.33 -5.84 -6.06
C ALA A 161 -0.75 -4.75 -6.03
N ILE A 162 -0.60 -3.70 -6.85
CA ILE A 162 -1.62 -2.65 -6.99
C ILE A 162 -2.93 -3.26 -7.48
N ASP A 163 -2.92 -3.92 -8.63
CA ASP A 163 -4.13 -4.48 -9.23
C ASP A 163 -4.74 -5.59 -8.38
N LEU A 164 -3.91 -6.39 -7.71
CA LEU A 164 -4.37 -7.39 -6.74
C LEU A 164 -5.14 -6.74 -5.58
N SER A 165 -4.70 -5.57 -5.10
CA SER A 165 -5.37 -4.85 -4.02
C SER A 165 -6.71 -4.27 -4.46
N TYR A 166 -6.76 -3.64 -5.64
CA TYR A 166 -8.04 -3.20 -6.22
C TYR A 166 -9.00 -4.38 -6.47
N LYS A 167 -8.47 -5.53 -6.92
CA LYS A 167 -9.28 -6.74 -7.10
C LYS A 167 -9.85 -7.23 -5.77
N ALA A 168 -9.03 -7.37 -4.73
CA ALA A 168 -9.49 -7.77 -3.40
C ALA A 168 -10.55 -6.82 -2.85
N LEU A 169 -10.35 -5.51 -3.03
CA LEU A 169 -11.31 -4.50 -2.59
C LEU A 169 -12.66 -4.62 -3.31
N ARG A 170 -12.66 -4.84 -4.64
CA ARG A 170 -13.89 -5.04 -5.43
C ARG A 170 -14.62 -6.32 -5.08
N LEU A 171 -13.87 -7.39 -4.79
CA LEU A 171 -14.45 -8.66 -4.36
C LEU A 171 -15.17 -8.52 -3.01
N GLY A 172 -14.71 -7.62 -2.14
CA GLY A 172 -15.34 -7.35 -0.85
C GLY A 172 -15.24 -8.53 0.12
N GLY A 173 -16.12 -8.56 1.11
CA GLY A 173 -16.18 -9.64 2.11
C GLY A 173 -14.82 -9.91 2.76
N ILE A 174 -14.42 -11.19 2.79
CA ILE A 174 -13.13 -11.62 3.35
C ILE A 174 -11.92 -11.37 2.44
N ALA A 175 -12.09 -10.95 1.17
CA ALA A 175 -10.99 -10.90 0.21
C ALA A 175 -9.83 -9.95 0.62
N PRO A 176 -10.06 -8.78 1.25
CA PRO A 176 -8.99 -7.98 1.82
C PRO A 176 -8.20 -8.67 2.95
N ALA A 177 -8.86 -9.49 3.77
CA ALA A 177 -8.18 -10.26 4.82
C ALA A 177 -7.29 -11.36 4.20
N VAL A 178 -7.78 -12.02 3.15
CA VAL A 178 -7.01 -12.98 2.34
C VAL A 178 -5.78 -12.31 1.72
N LEU A 179 -5.95 -11.13 1.10
CA LEU A 179 -4.85 -10.35 0.53
C LEU A 179 -3.76 -10.07 1.57
N ASN A 180 -4.15 -9.53 2.74
CA ASN A 180 -3.19 -9.19 3.79
C ASN A 180 -2.47 -10.43 4.35
N ALA A 181 -3.21 -11.49 4.65
CA ALA A 181 -2.64 -12.72 5.21
C ALA A 181 -1.62 -13.36 4.24
N ALA A 182 -1.97 -13.46 2.95
CA ALA A 182 -1.07 -13.98 1.93
C ALA A 182 0.18 -13.09 1.77
N ASN A 183 0.01 -11.76 1.82
CA ASN A 183 1.13 -10.83 1.75
C ASN A 183 2.10 -11.01 2.93
N GLU A 184 1.59 -11.12 4.16
CA GLU A 184 2.44 -11.30 5.33
C GLU A 184 3.30 -12.58 5.24
N VAL A 185 2.70 -13.70 4.84
CA VAL A 185 3.41 -14.97 4.66
C VAL A 185 4.44 -14.87 3.54
N ALA A 186 4.06 -14.27 2.40
CA ALA A 186 4.94 -14.14 1.25
C ALA A 186 6.14 -13.22 1.53
N VAL A 187 5.92 -12.09 2.21
CA VAL A 187 7.01 -11.17 2.62
C VAL A 187 7.94 -11.86 3.61
N ALA A 188 7.40 -12.60 4.59
CA ALA A 188 8.21 -13.36 5.53
C ALA A 188 9.07 -14.42 4.81
N ALA A 189 8.50 -15.13 3.83
CA ALA A 189 9.23 -16.09 3.02
C ALA A 189 10.32 -15.45 2.15
N PHE A 190 10.07 -14.28 1.55
CA PHE A 190 11.08 -13.53 0.81
C PHE A 190 12.23 -13.07 1.73
N LEU A 191 11.90 -12.52 2.90
CA LEU A 191 12.90 -12.11 3.90
C LEU A 191 13.71 -13.29 4.46
N ALA A 192 13.13 -14.49 4.48
CA ALA A 192 13.82 -15.73 4.82
C ALA A 192 14.61 -16.35 3.65
N GLY A 193 14.59 -15.73 2.46
CA GLY A 193 15.28 -16.22 1.26
C GLY A 193 14.67 -17.47 0.63
N LYS A 194 13.40 -17.78 0.93
CA LYS A 194 12.70 -18.97 0.42
C LYS A 194 12.10 -18.77 -0.98
N ILE A 195 11.72 -17.54 -1.31
CA ILE A 195 11.11 -17.17 -2.60
C ILE A 195 11.78 -15.92 -3.19
N GLY A 196 11.63 -15.69 -4.49
CA GLY A 196 12.09 -14.49 -5.16
C GLY A 196 11.17 -13.28 -4.91
N PHE A 197 11.66 -12.08 -5.23
CA PHE A 197 10.91 -10.84 -5.01
C PHE A 197 9.56 -10.83 -5.75
N MET A 198 9.55 -11.23 -7.02
CA MET A 198 8.32 -11.27 -7.82
C MET A 198 7.38 -12.43 -7.45
N ASP A 199 7.85 -13.42 -6.69
CA ASP A 199 6.99 -14.51 -6.19
C ASP A 199 6.03 -14.02 -5.11
N ILE A 200 6.33 -12.91 -4.43
CA ILE A 200 5.42 -12.30 -3.45
C ILE A 200 4.05 -12.05 -4.07
N SER A 201 4.02 -11.37 -5.22
CA SER A 201 2.75 -11.10 -5.92
C SER A 201 2.11 -12.35 -6.51
N LYS A 202 2.88 -13.40 -6.83
CA LYS A 202 2.32 -14.68 -7.30
C LYS A 202 1.57 -15.40 -6.18
N VAL A 203 2.13 -15.45 -4.97
CA VAL A 203 1.49 -16.06 -3.79
C VAL A 203 0.17 -15.33 -3.47
N ILE A 204 0.21 -14.00 -3.48
CA ILE A 204 -0.98 -13.17 -3.24
C ILE A 204 -2.04 -13.39 -4.33
N ALA A 205 -1.64 -13.41 -5.60
CA ALA A 205 -2.54 -13.68 -6.71
C ALA A 205 -3.22 -15.06 -6.60
N GLN A 206 -2.46 -16.07 -6.19
CA GLN A 206 -2.98 -17.43 -5.98
C GLN A 206 -4.00 -17.45 -4.84
N ALA A 207 -3.73 -16.79 -3.71
CA ALA A 207 -4.66 -16.71 -2.59
C ALA A 207 -5.98 -16.02 -2.98
N ILE A 208 -5.91 -14.87 -3.68
CA ILE A 208 -7.10 -14.17 -4.18
C ILE A 208 -7.88 -15.03 -5.18
N SER A 209 -7.19 -15.69 -6.12
CA SER A 209 -7.85 -16.54 -7.11
C SER A 209 -8.56 -17.72 -6.46
N THR A 210 -7.97 -18.33 -5.43
CA THR A 210 -8.58 -19.42 -4.67
C THR A 210 -9.81 -18.92 -3.90
N CYS A 211 -9.73 -17.77 -3.24
CA CYS A 211 -10.86 -17.14 -2.56
C CYS A 211 -12.03 -16.87 -3.52
N GLU A 212 -11.74 -16.30 -4.70
CA GLU A 212 -12.75 -16.03 -5.73
C GLU A 212 -13.41 -17.34 -6.24
N LYS A 213 -12.62 -18.38 -6.51
CA LYS A 213 -13.13 -19.69 -6.97
C LYS A 213 -13.98 -20.40 -5.92
N GLN A 214 -13.65 -20.25 -4.65
CA GLN A 214 -14.40 -20.86 -3.54
C GLN A 214 -15.68 -20.06 -3.19
N GLY A 215 -15.87 -18.89 -3.79
CA GLY A 215 -16.91 -17.94 -3.43
C GLY A 215 -16.46 -17.05 -2.28
N VAL A 216 -16.45 -15.73 -2.54
CA VAL A 216 -16.08 -14.74 -1.51
C VAL A 216 -17.15 -14.75 -0.43
N LYS A 217 -16.73 -15.07 0.80
CA LYS A 217 -17.61 -15.07 1.97
C LYS A 217 -17.77 -13.64 2.48
N GLU A 218 -18.96 -13.35 2.99
CA GLU A 218 -19.23 -12.10 3.71
C GLU A 218 -18.39 -12.02 4.99
N LEU A 219 -18.03 -10.81 5.38
CA LEU A 219 -17.29 -10.52 6.61
C LEU A 219 -18.25 -9.92 7.65
N ASN A 220 -18.88 -10.78 8.45
CA ASN A 220 -19.91 -10.37 9.42
C ASN A 220 -19.40 -10.35 10.86
N SER A 221 -18.24 -10.94 11.12
CA SER A 221 -17.66 -11.08 12.44
C SER A 221 -16.13 -11.04 12.42
N ILE A 222 -15.54 -10.82 13.58
CA ILE A 222 -14.09 -10.96 13.77
C ILE A 222 -13.64 -12.41 13.51
N GLU A 223 -14.48 -13.38 13.84
CA GLU A 223 -14.19 -14.81 13.63
C GLU A 223 -14.06 -15.13 12.13
N ASP A 224 -14.89 -14.52 11.26
CA ASP A 224 -14.77 -14.66 9.81
C ASP A 224 -13.40 -14.17 9.31
N ALA A 225 -12.92 -13.03 9.83
CA ALA A 225 -11.59 -12.49 9.50
C ALA A 225 -10.46 -13.41 9.97
N LEU A 226 -10.53 -13.89 11.21
CA LEU A 226 -9.51 -14.78 11.80
C LEU A 226 -9.44 -16.13 11.08
N ASN A 227 -10.60 -16.68 10.70
CA ASN A 227 -10.68 -17.92 9.93
C ASN A 227 -10.12 -17.73 8.51
N ALA A 228 -10.46 -16.62 7.84
CA ALA A 228 -9.92 -16.30 6.53
C ALA A 228 -8.40 -16.10 6.57
N ASP A 229 -7.88 -15.40 7.59
CA ASP A 229 -6.45 -15.23 7.81
C ASP A 229 -5.76 -16.59 7.99
N THR A 230 -6.22 -17.41 8.94
CA THR A 230 -5.62 -18.72 9.24
C THR A 230 -5.60 -19.64 8.02
N GLN A 231 -6.72 -19.77 7.30
CA GLN A 231 -6.83 -20.61 6.10
C GLN A 231 -5.92 -20.10 4.98
N THR A 232 -5.83 -18.78 4.81
CA THR A 232 -5.00 -18.17 3.78
C THR A 232 -3.52 -18.36 4.08
N ARG A 233 -3.10 -18.28 5.35
CA ARG A 233 -1.71 -18.52 5.73
C ARG A 233 -1.27 -19.93 5.34
N GLN A 234 -2.08 -20.94 5.68
CA GLN A 234 -1.80 -22.32 5.29
C GLN A 234 -1.71 -22.47 3.76
N LEU A 235 -2.69 -21.93 3.02
CA LEU A 235 -2.69 -21.97 1.56
C LEU A 235 -1.45 -21.31 0.95
N ALA A 236 -1.02 -20.18 1.50
CA ALA A 236 0.17 -19.45 1.04
C ALA A 236 1.45 -20.23 1.33
N GLU A 237 1.56 -20.85 2.50
CA GLU A 237 2.69 -21.72 2.88
C GLU A 237 2.79 -22.94 1.94
N ASP A 238 1.68 -23.64 1.69
CA ASP A 238 1.63 -24.79 0.78
C ASP A 238 2.11 -24.40 -0.63
N PHE A 239 1.61 -23.28 -1.15
CA PHE A 239 2.00 -22.80 -2.48
C PHE A 239 3.48 -22.36 -2.55
N ILE A 240 4.02 -21.81 -1.47
CA ILE A 240 5.45 -21.46 -1.38
C ILE A 240 6.32 -22.72 -1.44
N GLU A 241 5.92 -23.81 -0.78
CA GLU A 241 6.64 -25.10 -0.85
C GLU A 241 6.62 -25.67 -2.28
N GLU A 242 5.50 -25.57 -2.99
CA GLU A 242 5.41 -25.95 -4.41
C GLU A 242 6.37 -25.14 -5.30
N LEU A 243 6.44 -23.81 -5.11
CA LEU A 243 7.37 -22.94 -5.84
C LEU A 243 8.84 -23.32 -5.58
N ALA A 244 9.17 -23.65 -4.34
CA ALA A 244 10.51 -24.08 -3.97
C ALA A 244 10.87 -25.41 -4.67
N ASN A 245 9.94 -26.37 -4.70
CA ASN A 245 10.15 -27.67 -5.35
C ASN A 245 10.33 -27.53 -6.88
N LEU A 246 9.55 -26.68 -7.54
CA LEU A 246 9.70 -26.40 -8.98
C LEU A 246 11.07 -25.80 -9.32
N THR A 247 11.58 -24.94 -8.44
CA THR A 247 12.90 -24.30 -8.61
C THR A 247 14.05 -25.31 -8.47
N LEU A 248 13.88 -26.36 -7.66
CA LEU A 248 14.85 -27.44 -7.50
C LEU A 248 14.87 -28.39 -8.71
N VAL A 249 13.69 -28.75 -9.24
CA VAL A 249 13.58 -29.63 -10.42
C VAL A 249 14.06 -28.95 -11.70
N GLY A 250 13.91 -27.63 -11.84
CA GLY A 250 14.43 -26.89 -13.00
C GLY A 250 15.95 -26.66 -13.01
N LYS A 251 16.66 -27.03 -11.92
CA LYS A 251 18.12 -26.91 -11.78
C LYS A 251 18.86 -28.25 -11.89
N SER A 252 18.15 -29.38 -11.97
CA SER A 252 18.68 -30.73 -12.22
C SER A 252 18.64 -31.09 -13.69
#